data_AF-A0A6P8ZP32-F1
#
_entry.id   AF-A0A6P8ZP32-F1
#
_cell.length_a   1.000
_cell.length_b   1.000
_cell.length_c   1.000
_cell.angle_alpha   90.00
_cell.angle_beta   90.00
_cell.angle_gamma   90.00
#
_symmetry.space_group_name_H-M   'P 1'
#
loop_
_entity.id
_entity.type
_entity.pdbx_description
1 polymer ?
#
loop_
_entity_poly.entity_id
_entity_poly.type
_entity_poly.pdbx_seq_one_letter_code
_entity_poly.pdbx_strand_id
1 'polypeptide(L)'
;MSSAVTKLAKPQLRGHFQNYLNQTFIQAAIASAVVGVGFYFGILVKHRNRREEFYATFNAEKEFERLRDLGFFWSVPSKDPSKNLYNMQGEMP
;
A
#
# COMPACT_ATOMS: atom_id res chain seq x y z
N MET A 1 -28.67 62.10 -3.94
CA MET A 1 -28.07 60.86 -4.47
C MET A 1 -29.12 59.77 -4.39
N SER A 2 -29.85 59.53 -5.48
CA SER A 2 -30.94 58.54 -5.53
C SER A 2 -30.34 57.14 -5.69
N SER A 3 -30.61 56.24 -4.73
CA SER A 3 -30.16 54.84 -4.76
C SER A 3 -30.97 54.09 -5.82
N ALA A 4 -30.32 53.69 -6.91
CA ALA A 4 -30.95 52.84 -7.92
C ALA A 4 -31.22 51.45 -7.32
N VAL A 5 -32.50 51.09 -7.16
CA VAL A 5 -32.91 49.75 -6.75
C VAL A 5 -32.54 48.77 -7.86
N THR A 6 -31.42 48.07 -7.71
CA THR A 6 -31.01 46.99 -8.62
C THR A 6 -32.08 45.91 -8.63
N LYS A 7 -32.74 45.72 -9.78
CA LYS A 7 -33.68 44.62 -9.97
C LYS A 7 -32.88 43.33 -10.10
N LEU A 8 -33.03 42.43 -9.12
CA LEU A 8 -32.40 41.11 -9.15
C LEU A 8 -33.05 40.27 -10.26
N ALA A 9 -32.23 39.75 -11.18
CA ALA A 9 -32.71 38.85 -12.22
C ALA A 9 -33.25 37.55 -11.59
N LYS A 10 -34.33 37.01 -12.17
CA LYS A 10 -34.96 35.79 -11.64
C LYS A 10 -33.98 34.62 -11.75
N PRO A 11 -33.62 33.97 -10.63
CA PRO A 11 -32.73 32.82 -10.68
C PRO A 11 -33.43 31.65 -11.38
N GLN A 12 -32.63 30.68 -11.82
CA GLN A 12 -33.18 29.43 -12.34
C GLN A 12 -34.00 28.74 -11.24
N LEU A 13 -35.27 28.42 -11.50
CA LEU A 13 -36.18 27.82 -10.49
C LEU A 13 -36.45 26.33 -10.71
N ARG A 14 -35.97 25.75 -11.81
CA ARG A 14 -36.22 24.36 -12.21
C ARG A 14 -34.94 23.69 -12.68
N GLY A 15 -34.83 22.37 -12.47
CA GLY A 15 -33.71 21.57 -12.95
C GLY A 15 -32.47 21.57 -12.05
N HIS A 16 -32.53 22.19 -10.86
CA HIS A 16 -31.40 22.20 -9.90
C HIS A 16 -30.92 20.80 -9.53
N PHE A 17 -31.85 19.88 -9.30
CA PHE A 17 -31.52 18.50 -8.94
C PHE A 17 -30.77 17.78 -10.07
N GLN A 18 -31.22 17.92 -11.31
CA GLN A 18 -30.56 17.30 -12.47
C GLN A 18 -29.15 17.88 -12.67
N ASN A 19 -29.01 19.20 -12.56
CA ASN A 19 -27.72 19.87 -12.68
C ASN A 19 -26.75 19.45 -11.57
N TYR A 20 -27.24 19.37 -10.33
CA TYR A 20 -26.45 18.91 -9.19
C TYR A 20 -26.01 17.46 -9.35
N LEU A 21 -26.91 16.58 -9.78
CA LEU A 21 -26.57 15.17 -10.04
C LEU A 21 -25.49 15.05 -11.10
N ASN A 22 -25.65 15.72 -12.23
CA ASN A 22 -24.68 15.64 -13.32
C ASN A 22 -23.29 16.11 -12.87
N GLN A 23 -23.21 17.19 -12.09
CA GLN A 23 -21.95 17.68 -11.53
C GLN A 23 -21.34 16.69 -10.53
N THR A 24 -22.16 16.16 -9.62
CA THR A 24 -21.71 15.21 -8.59
C THR A 24 -21.21 13.92 -9.22
N PHE A 25 -21.88 13.42 -10.27
CA PHE A 25 -21.43 12.22 -11.00
C PHE A 25 -20.06 12.43 -11.65
N ILE A 26 -19.84 13.58 -12.30
CA ILE A 26 -18.54 13.89 -12.91
C ILE A 26 -17.46 13.96 -11.83
N GLN A 27 -17.74 14.64 -10.71
CA GLN A 27 -16.80 14.75 -9.59
C GLN A 27 -16.49 13.37 -8.99
N ALA A 28 -17.50 12.53 -8.79
CA ALA A 28 -17.34 11.18 -8.27
C ALA A 28 -16.52 10.29 -9.20
N ALA A 29 -16.73 10.39 -10.52
CA ALA A 29 -15.96 9.65 -11.51
C ALA A 29 -14.48 10.06 -11.51
N ILE A 30 -14.20 11.36 -11.38
CA ILE A 30 -12.81 11.85 -11.27
C ILE A 30 -12.18 11.37 -9.96
N ALA A 31 -12.90 11.51 -8.85
CA ALA A 31 -12.40 11.09 -7.54
C ALA A 31 -12.10 9.58 -7.49
N SER A 32 -12.98 8.74 -8.06
CA SER A 32 -12.77 7.29 -8.10
C SER A 32 -11.57 6.90 -8.96
N ALA A 33 -11.38 7.55 -10.10
CA ALA A 33 -10.21 7.32 -10.96
C ALA A 33 -8.90 7.69 -10.24
N VAL A 34 -8.87 8.83 -9.53
CA VAL A 34 -7.69 9.28 -8.77
C VAL A 34 -7.35 8.29 -7.66
N VAL A 35 -8.34 7.85 -6.89
CA VAL A 35 -8.13 6.86 -5.82
C VAL A 35 -7.66 5.53 -6.40
N GLY A 36 -8.24 5.06 -7.51
CA GLY A 36 -7.84 3.82 -8.17
C GLY A 36 -6.38 3.85 -8.64
N VAL A 37 -5.97 4.94 -9.29
CA VAL A 37 -4.59 5.15 -9.73
C VAL A 37 -3.64 5.24 -8.53
N GLY A 38 -4.03 5.99 -7.49
CA GLY A 38 -3.25 6.11 -6.26
C GLY A 38 -3.03 4.77 -5.57
N PHE A 39 -4.07 3.92 -5.50
CA PHE A 39 -3.97 2.57 -4.93
C PHE A 39 -3.05 1.67 -5.76
N TYR A 40 -3.19 1.69 -7.09
CA TYR A 40 -2.36 0.88 -7.98
C TYR A 40 -0.87 1.21 -7.85
N PHE A 41 -0.49 2.48 -7.94
CA PHE A 41 0.91 2.87 -7.84
C PHE A 41 1.44 2.83 -6.40
N GLY A 42 0.64 3.26 -5.43
CA GLY A 42 1.06 3.35 -4.03
C GLY A 42 1.27 1.98 -3.36
N ILE A 43 0.46 0.98 -3.73
CA ILE A 43 0.46 -0.33 -3.08
C ILE A 43 0.89 -1.42 -4.09
N LEU A 44 0.13 -1.64 -5.15
CA LEU A 44 0.33 -2.82 -6.01
C LEU A 44 1.69 -2.81 -6.71
N VAL A 45 2.05 -1.70 -7.35
CA VAL A 45 3.35 -1.56 -8.04
C VAL A 45 4.50 -1.58 -7.04
N LYS A 46 4.37 -0.89 -5.90
CA LYS A 46 5.38 -0.89 -4.84
C LYS A 46 5.68 -2.31 -4.33
N HIS A 47 4.65 -3.12 -4.10
CA HIS A 47 4.83 -4.51 -3.67
C HIS A 47 5.44 -5.38 -4.77
N ARG A 48 5.08 -5.16 -6.04
CA ARG A 48 5.68 -5.86 -7.17
C ARG A 48 7.18 -5.55 -7.27
N ASN A 49 7.53 -4.28 -7.33
CA ASN A 49 8.91 -3.83 -7.47
C ASN A 49 9.78 -4.30 -6.30
N ARG A 50 9.27 -4.23 -5.05
CA ARG A 50 10.02 -4.74 -3.89
C ARG A 50 10.37 -6.22 -3.99
N ARG A 51 9.44 -7.06 -4.51
CA ARG A 51 9.73 -8.48 -4.72
C ARG A 51 10.79 -8.67 -5.81
N GLU A 52 10.68 -7.93 -6.90
CA GLU A 52 11.65 -7.97 -8.00
C GLU A 52 13.05 -7.53 -7.53
N GLU A 53 13.14 -6.42 -6.78
CA GLU A 53 14.38 -5.92 -6.18
C GLU A 53 15.02 -6.92 -5.22
N PHE A 54 14.18 -7.59 -4.41
CA PHE A 54 14.64 -8.65 -3.52
C PHE A 54 15.28 -9.77 -4.35
N TYR A 55 14.58 -10.33 -5.32
CA TYR A 55 15.12 -11.44 -6.11
C TYR A 55 16.28 -11.06 -7.06
N ALA A 56 16.38 -9.80 -7.47
CA ALA A 56 17.49 -9.31 -8.29
C ALA A 56 18.83 -9.31 -7.53
N THR A 57 18.80 -9.13 -6.22
CA THR A 57 20.00 -9.04 -5.36
C THR A 57 20.16 -10.25 -4.43
N PHE A 58 19.17 -11.13 -4.38
CA PHE A 58 19.15 -12.28 -3.47
C PHE A 58 20.13 -13.37 -3.90
N ASN A 59 21.04 -13.71 -3.00
CA ASN A 59 21.91 -14.88 -3.11
C ASN A 59 21.48 -15.91 -2.05
N ALA A 60 20.88 -17.02 -2.52
CA ALA A 60 20.33 -18.06 -1.66
C ALA A 60 21.39 -18.73 -0.78
N GLU A 61 22.60 -18.95 -1.31
CA GLU A 61 23.68 -19.62 -0.59
C GLU A 61 24.15 -18.77 0.58
N LYS A 62 24.33 -17.46 0.37
CA LYS A 62 24.78 -16.54 1.42
C LYS A 62 23.76 -16.41 2.55
N GLU A 63 22.48 -16.34 2.22
CA GLU A 63 21.43 -16.27 3.25
C GLU A 63 21.27 -17.62 3.97
N PHE A 64 21.42 -18.74 3.26
CA PHE A 64 21.47 -20.07 3.87
C PHE A 64 22.62 -20.19 4.86
N GLU A 65 23.84 -19.78 4.49
CA GLU A 65 24.98 -19.81 5.41
C GLU A 65 24.76 -18.95 6.65
N ARG A 66 24.18 -17.75 6.48
CA ARG A 66 23.80 -16.89 7.60
C ARG A 66 22.81 -17.58 8.54
N LEU A 67 21.78 -18.22 8.00
CA LEU A 67 20.75 -18.90 8.78
C LEU A 67 21.27 -20.19 9.43
N ARG A 68 22.19 -20.90 8.76
CA ARG A 68 22.91 -22.05 9.32
C ARG A 68 23.77 -21.61 10.49
N ASP A 69 24.55 -20.55 10.35
CA ASP A 69 25.43 -20.05 11.41
C ASP A 69 24.61 -19.54 12.63
N LEU A 70 23.36 -19.09 12.41
CA LEU A 70 22.38 -18.80 13.47
C LEU A 70 21.73 -20.03 14.11
N GLY A 71 21.95 -21.24 13.58
CA GLY A 71 21.38 -22.48 14.11
C GLY A 71 19.89 -22.66 13.83
N PHE A 72 19.34 -21.99 12.82
CA PHE A 72 17.90 -22.01 12.51
C PHE A 72 17.40 -23.37 11.99
N PHE A 73 18.26 -24.12 11.31
CA PHE A 73 17.87 -25.38 10.66
C PHE A 73 17.96 -26.56 11.62
N TRP A 74 16.95 -27.44 11.59
CA TRP A 74 16.96 -28.72 12.32
C TRP A 74 17.75 -29.80 11.57
N SER A 75 17.72 -29.77 10.24
CA SER A 75 18.36 -30.75 9.38
C SER A 75 19.86 -30.50 9.15
N VAL A 76 20.33 -29.27 9.42
CA VAL A 76 21.71 -28.86 9.17
C VAL A 76 22.27 -28.24 10.45
N PRO A 77 23.32 -28.82 11.05
CA PRO A 77 23.93 -28.25 12.24
C PRO A 77 24.62 -26.92 11.91
N SER A 78 24.56 -25.96 12.84
CA SER A 78 25.38 -24.75 12.80
C SER A 78 26.86 -25.09 12.92
N LYS A 79 27.71 -24.21 12.39
CA LYS A 79 29.16 -24.25 12.64
C LYS A 79 29.49 -24.19 14.13
N ASP A 80 28.65 -23.51 14.91
CA ASP A 80 28.73 -23.47 16.37
C ASP A 80 27.65 -24.40 16.97
N PRO A 81 28.03 -25.59 17.50
CA PRO A 81 27.07 -26.57 17.97
C PRO A 81 26.19 -26.08 19.14
N SER A 82 26.67 -25.12 19.93
CA SER A 82 25.94 -24.56 21.07
C SER A 82 24.71 -23.76 20.68
N LYS A 83 24.64 -23.25 19.44
CA LYS A 83 23.52 -22.44 18.94
C LYS A 83 22.41 -23.26 18.30
N ASN A 84 22.58 -24.58 18.24
CA ASN A 84 21.60 -25.45 17.60
C ASN A 84 20.32 -25.52 18.42
N LEU A 85 19.17 -25.35 17.75
CA LEU A 85 17.85 -25.33 18.40
C LEU A 85 17.55 -26.60 19.21
N TYR A 86 18.03 -27.76 18.77
CA TYR A 86 17.85 -29.03 19.50
C TYR A 86 18.67 -29.11 20.80
N ASN A 87 19.79 -28.41 20.89
CA ASN A 87 20.57 -28.32 22.13
C ASN A 87 19.92 -27.34 23.13
N MET A 88 19.23 -26.30 22.64
CA MET A 88 18.47 -25.38 23.50
C MET A 88 17.15 -25.97 24.02
N GLN A 89 16.56 -26.96 23.33
CA GLN A 89 15.35 -27.64 23.79
C GLN A 89 15.57 -28.52 25.03
N GLY A 90 16.81 -28.97 25.27
CA GLY A 90 17.18 -29.70 26.49
C GLY A 90 17.44 -28.82 27.72
N GLU A 91 17.49 -27.49 27.55
CA GLU A 91 17.78 -26.51 28.61
C GLU A 91 16.55 -25.68 29.04
N MET A 92 15.37 -25.91 28.45
CA MET A 92 14.12 -25.30 28.95
C MET A 92 13.58 -26.09 30.15
N PRO A 93 13.37 -25.44 31.32
CA PRO A 93 12.83 -26.09 32.53
C PRO A 93 11.38 -26.57 32.38
#